data_AF-A0A397DYB6-F1
#
_entry.id   AF-A0A397DYB6-F1
#
_cell.length_a   1.000
_cell.length_b   1.000
_cell.length_c   1.000
_cell.angle_alpha   90.00
_cell.angle_beta   90.00
_cell.angle_gamma   90.00
#
_symmetry.space_group_name_H-M   'P 1'
#
loop_
_entity.id
_entity.type
_entity.pdbx_description
1 polymer ?
#
loop_
_entity_poly.entity_id
_entity_poly.type
_entity_poly.pdbx_seq_one_letter_code
_entity_poly.pdbx_strand_id
1 'polypeptide(L)'
;MAPTQLDGRRTGGTKKIKRMPKKHKNLYHTYEKKLHHIVNWRKEHSMESAIDTCFPSVAGAKRTTVWKQILRSESQRDHITMACSKARTRDMRTLRKQGISTTLTRIAEENIAQWAMNVALEQGLEANQFKASPSWMKGLMKRWGLAIRANLADGEKARAEFKTSIRKAFRLKCPERWDIVEWISDVWDELPTTTIVKGFEKCQIIDPGTALVDHTQQDPEDSSGDDVLQDLCDTGVFEALDPEDDVSLTLAECID
;
A
#
# COMPACT_ATOMS: atom_id res chain seq x y z
N MET A 1 -51.78 14.02 -10.41
CA MET A 1 -50.39 14.50 -10.62
C MET A 1 -49.97 15.30 -9.39
N ALA A 2 -49.05 14.76 -8.60
CA ALA A 2 -48.30 15.50 -7.58
C ALA A 2 -46.89 14.88 -7.53
N PRO A 3 -45.81 15.66 -7.79
CA PRO A 3 -44.47 15.10 -7.88
C PRO A 3 -43.84 14.92 -6.50
N THR A 4 -43.33 13.71 -6.29
CA THR A 4 -42.53 13.27 -5.13
C THR A 4 -41.27 14.13 -4.99
N GLN A 5 -41.13 14.79 -3.85
CA GLN A 5 -39.93 15.54 -3.45
C GLN A 5 -38.75 14.56 -3.24
N LEU A 6 -37.66 14.80 -3.98
CA LEU A 6 -36.40 14.08 -3.85
C LEU A 6 -35.67 14.52 -2.58
N ASP A 7 -35.27 13.52 -1.80
CA ASP A 7 -34.58 13.65 -0.52
C ASP A 7 -33.18 14.30 -0.66
N GLY A 8 -32.77 14.98 0.41
CA GLY A 8 -31.76 16.02 0.43
C GLY A 8 -30.33 15.51 0.26
N ARG A 9 -29.63 16.11 -0.71
CA ARG A 9 -28.18 16.01 -0.87
C ARG A 9 -27.48 16.65 0.33
N ARG A 10 -26.97 15.85 1.27
CA ARG A 10 -26.14 16.33 2.39
C ARG A 10 -24.85 16.96 1.86
N THR A 11 -24.81 18.28 1.74
CA THR A 11 -23.57 19.04 1.55
C THR A 11 -22.92 19.26 2.92
N GLY A 12 -21.86 18.49 3.19
CA GLY A 12 -21.05 18.67 4.39
C GLY A 12 -20.47 20.08 4.47
N GLY A 13 -21.02 20.91 5.35
CA GLY A 13 -20.53 22.26 5.62
C GLY A 13 -19.12 22.21 6.20
N THR A 14 -18.12 22.62 5.42
CA THR A 14 -16.78 22.87 5.94
C THR A 14 -16.84 24.05 6.90
N LYS A 15 -16.65 23.79 8.20
CA LYS A 15 -16.55 24.83 9.22
C LYS A 15 -15.49 25.86 8.78
N LYS A 16 -15.90 27.08 8.47
CA LYS A 16 -15.00 28.18 8.09
C LYS A 16 -14.19 28.60 9.32
N ILE A 17 -13.02 28.01 9.50
CA ILE A 17 -12.04 28.47 10.49
C ILE A 17 -11.61 29.88 10.06
N LYS A 18 -12.03 30.91 10.80
CA LYS A 18 -11.63 32.31 10.57
C LYS A 18 -10.14 32.45 10.87
N ARG A 19 -9.31 32.41 9.82
CA ARG A 19 -7.86 32.60 9.95
C ARG A 19 -7.57 34.05 10.30
N MET A 20 -6.73 34.28 11.30
CA MET A 20 -6.21 35.61 11.64
C MET A 20 -5.53 36.25 10.41
N PRO A 21 -5.72 37.57 10.16
CA PRO A 21 -4.98 38.29 9.14
C PRO A 21 -3.47 38.15 9.36
N LYS A 22 -2.71 37.87 8.28
CA LYS A 22 -1.26 37.74 8.38
C LYS A 22 -0.63 39.09 8.72
N LYS A 23 0.17 39.14 9.80
CA LYS A 23 0.91 40.35 10.23
C LYS A 23 1.88 40.88 9.17
N HIS A 24 2.43 39.99 8.34
CA HIS A 24 3.37 40.35 7.27
C HIS A 24 2.82 39.91 5.92
N LYS A 25 2.81 40.84 4.95
CA LYS A 25 2.56 40.54 3.54
C LYS A 25 3.91 40.33 2.86
N ASN A 26 4.17 39.10 2.42
CA ASN A 26 5.36 38.83 1.63
C ASN A 26 5.20 39.47 0.25
N LEU A 27 6.02 40.48 -0.05
CA LEU A 27 6.09 41.07 -1.38
C LEU A 27 6.82 40.09 -2.32
N TYR A 28 6.11 39.55 -3.30
CA TYR A 28 6.68 38.62 -4.26
C TYR A 28 6.83 39.26 -5.64
N HIS A 29 7.93 38.91 -6.30
CA HIS A 29 8.19 39.26 -7.69
C HIS A 29 7.73 38.10 -8.56
N THR A 30 6.62 38.32 -9.28
CA THR A 30 6.10 37.41 -10.31
C THR A 30 7.03 37.39 -11.51
N TYR A 31 6.89 36.41 -12.40
CA TYR A 31 7.67 36.38 -13.64
C TYR A 31 7.45 37.64 -14.47
N GLU A 32 6.22 38.16 -14.53
CA GLU A 32 5.94 39.45 -15.18
C GLU A 32 6.73 40.60 -14.57
N LYS A 33 6.68 40.75 -13.25
CA LYS A 33 7.43 41.82 -12.56
C LYS A 33 8.93 41.68 -12.77
N LYS A 34 9.46 40.44 -12.76
CA LYS A 34 10.87 40.18 -13.07
C LYS A 34 11.19 40.56 -14.53
N LEU A 35 10.34 40.19 -15.48
CA LEU A 35 10.57 40.49 -16.89
C LEU A 35 10.57 42.00 -17.16
N HIS A 36 9.56 42.71 -16.65
CA HIS A 36 9.38 44.14 -16.88
C HIS A 36 10.45 44.98 -16.17
N HIS A 37 10.51 44.89 -14.84
CA HIS A 37 11.32 45.79 -14.01
C HIS A 37 12.78 45.38 -13.93
N ILE A 38 13.07 44.08 -13.86
CA ILE A 38 14.43 43.59 -13.60
C ILE A 38 15.19 43.30 -14.90
N VAL A 39 14.50 42.78 -15.90
CA VAL A 39 15.11 42.20 -17.10
C VAL A 39 15.07 43.18 -18.28
N ASN A 40 13.90 43.70 -18.66
CA ASN A 40 13.77 44.60 -19.81
C ASN A 40 14.31 46.00 -19.50
N TRP A 41 13.96 46.58 -18.35
CA TRP A 41 14.45 47.90 -17.92
C TRP A 41 15.99 48.00 -17.90
N ARG A 42 16.68 46.94 -17.46
CA ARG A 42 18.16 46.86 -17.39
C ARG A 42 18.87 46.92 -18.74
N LYS A 43 18.15 46.70 -19.86
CA LYS A 43 18.74 46.86 -21.20
C LYS A 43 19.05 48.32 -21.50
N GLU A 44 18.24 49.23 -20.96
CA GLU A 44 18.30 50.66 -21.25
C GLU A 44 18.90 51.47 -20.08
N HIS A 45 18.98 50.88 -18.88
CA HIS A 45 19.36 51.59 -17.66
C HIS A 45 20.51 50.91 -16.90
N SER A 46 21.27 51.74 -16.16
CA SER A 46 22.33 51.28 -15.26
C SER A 46 21.79 50.39 -14.13
N MET A 47 22.68 49.64 -13.49
CA MET A 47 22.27 48.64 -12.49
C MET A 47 21.72 49.33 -11.25
N GLU A 48 22.32 50.45 -10.88
CA GLU A 48 21.90 51.29 -9.76
C GLU A 48 20.52 51.89 -10.01
N SER A 49 20.29 52.44 -11.20
CA SER A 49 18.98 52.97 -11.62
C SER A 49 17.89 51.89 -11.58
N ALA A 50 18.21 50.66 -12.01
CA ALA A 50 17.26 49.55 -11.91
C ALA A 50 16.94 49.19 -10.46
N ILE A 51 17.93 49.23 -9.55
CA ILE A 51 17.67 48.97 -8.14
C ILE A 51 16.80 50.07 -7.53
N ASP A 52 17.08 51.34 -7.84
CA ASP A 52 16.35 52.47 -7.27
C ASP A 52 14.89 52.52 -7.73
N THR A 53 14.62 52.20 -9.00
CA THR A 53 13.27 52.14 -9.56
C THR A 53 12.50 50.91 -9.09
N CYS A 54 13.15 49.74 -9.08
CA CYS A 54 12.46 48.46 -8.84
C CYS A 54 12.35 48.11 -7.35
N PHE A 55 13.27 48.64 -6.55
CA PHE A 55 13.39 48.39 -5.12
C PHE A 55 13.64 49.71 -4.37
N PRO A 56 12.66 50.63 -4.38
CA PRO A 56 12.81 51.92 -3.71
C PRO A 56 13.02 51.69 -2.21
N SER A 57 13.92 52.49 -1.62
CA SER A 57 14.30 52.44 -0.19
C SER A 57 15.19 51.26 0.24
N VAL A 58 15.81 50.53 -0.68
CA VAL A 58 16.76 49.47 -0.33
C VAL A 58 18.19 50.02 -0.20
N ALA A 59 18.72 50.01 1.04
CA ALA A 59 20.06 50.48 1.37
C ALA A 59 20.96 49.37 1.96
N GLY A 60 22.28 49.61 1.96
CA GLY A 60 23.29 48.74 2.58
C GLY A 60 23.32 47.33 1.99
N ALA A 61 23.54 46.32 2.84
CA ALA A 61 23.68 44.92 2.41
C ALA A 61 22.49 44.38 1.60
N LYS A 62 21.27 44.91 1.84
CA LYS A 62 20.08 44.54 1.08
C LYS A 62 20.17 44.95 -0.39
N ARG A 63 20.88 46.05 -0.69
CA ARG A 63 21.11 46.53 -2.07
C ARG A 63 21.94 45.52 -2.85
N THR A 64 22.96 44.94 -2.22
CA THR A 64 23.78 43.87 -2.81
C THR A 64 22.99 42.59 -3.05
N THR A 65 22.05 42.24 -2.16
CA THR A 65 21.15 41.08 -2.38
C THR A 65 20.25 41.29 -3.60
N VAL A 66 19.66 42.48 -3.71
CA VAL A 66 18.84 42.85 -4.88
C VAL A 66 19.67 42.84 -6.15
N TRP A 67 20.87 43.41 -6.13
CA TRP A 67 21.82 43.36 -7.25
C TRP A 67 22.07 41.93 -7.73
N LYS A 68 22.36 41.00 -6.82
CA LYS A 68 22.53 39.57 -7.15
C LYS A 68 21.25 38.95 -7.71
N GLN A 69 20.08 39.35 -7.22
CA GLN A 69 18.79 38.88 -7.72
C GLN A 69 18.51 39.36 -9.15
N ILE A 70 18.89 40.59 -9.48
CA ILE A 70 18.79 41.15 -10.83
C ILE A 70 19.68 40.37 -11.78
N LEU A 71 20.96 40.17 -11.43
CA LEU A 71 21.88 39.37 -12.23
C LEU A 71 21.41 37.93 -12.43
N ARG A 72 20.88 37.29 -11.38
CA ARG A 72 20.32 35.93 -11.49
C ARG A 72 19.12 35.90 -12.44
N SER A 73 18.27 36.92 -12.40
CA SER A 73 17.10 37.00 -13.28
C SER A 73 17.52 37.26 -14.73
N GLU A 74 18.56 38.08 -14.92
CA GLU A 74 19.20 38.33 -16.22
C GLU A 74 19.82 37.05 -16.81
N SER A 75 20.54 36.27 -16.00
CA SER A 75 21.07 34.96 -16.44
C SER A 75 19.95 33.96 -16.81
N GLN A 76 18.75 34.10 -16.24
CA GLN A 76 17.61 33.23 -16.50
C GLN A 76 16.55 33.87 -17.42
N ARG A 77 16.97 34.85 -18.24
CA ARG A 77 16.11 35.63 -19.15
C ARG A 77 15.13 34.77 -19.95
N ASP A 78 15.63 33.79 -20.68
CA ASP A 78 14.79 32.98 -21.58
C ASP A 78 13.73 32.18 -20.82
N HIS A 79 14.11 31.65 -19.65
CA HIS A 79 13.17 30.95 -18.79
C HIS A 79 12.08 31.87 -18.24
N ILE A 80 12.44 33.11 -17.86
CA ILE A 80 11.48 34.11 -17.39
C ILE A 80 10.55 34.54 -18.54
N THR A 81 11.08 34.78 -19.74
CA THR A 81 10.29 35.13 -20.93
C THR A 81 9.31 34.01 -21.30
N MET A 82 9.78 32.76 -21.34
CA MET A 82 8.94 31.59 -21.56
C MET A 82 7.88 31.41 -20.46
N ALA A 83 8.19 31.75 -19.21
CA ALA A 83 7.23 31.73 -18.12
C ALA A 83 6.15 32.81 -18.27
N CYS A 84 6.51 33.97 -18.82
CA CYS A 84 5.59 35.07 -19.08
C CYS A 84 4.69 34.85 -20.30
N SER A 85 5.15 34.09 -21.31
CA SER A 85 4.35 33.85 -22.52
C SER A 85 3.06 33.06 -22.26
N LYS A 86 2.97 32.35 -21.13
CA LYS A 86 1.79 31.59 -20.73
C LYS A 86 1.03 32.34 -19.63
N ALA A 87 -0.24 32.63 -19.88
CA ALA A 87 -1.12 33.33 -18.93
C ALA A 87 -1.16 32.67 -17.54
N ARG A 88 -1.14 31.33 -17.48
CA ARG A 88 -1.18 30.57 -16.24
C ARG A 88 0.09 30.73 -15.38
N THR A 89 1.24 31.04 -15.97
CA THR A 89 2.53 31.03 -15.27
C THR A 89 3.15 32.41 -15.06
N ARG A 90 2.68 33.42 -15.81
CA ARG A 90 3.12 34.81 -15.73
C ARG A 90 3.07 35.40 -14.30
N ASP A 91 1.98 35.13 -13.58
CA ASP A 91 1.75 35.64 -12.21
C ASP A 91 2.39 34.76 -11.13
N MET A 92 3.07 33.68 -11.50
CA MET A 92 3.74 32.79 -10.54
C MET A 92 5.09 33.38 -10.10
N ARG A 93 5.48 33.10 -8.85
CA ARG A 93 6.80 33.47 -8.31
C ARG A 93 7.91 32.53 -8.79
N THR A 94 7.59 31.24 -8.90
CA THR A 94 8.53 30.17 -9.15
C THR A 94 7.80 29.07 -9.92
N LEU A 95 8.38 28.65 -11.04
CA LEU A 95 8.04 27.42 -11.73
C LEU A 95 8.96 26.31 -11.25
N ARG A 96 8.39 25.14 -10.96
CA ARG A 96 9.17 23.92 -10.78
C ARG A 96 9.06 23.10 -12.06
N LYS A 97 10.17 22.52 -12.51
CA LYS A 97 10.12 21.51 -13.56
C LYS A 97 9.31 20.31 -13.05
N GLN A 98 8.46 19.75 -13.90
CA GLN A 98 7.75 18.50 -13.58
C GLN A 98 8.77 17.38 -13.32
N GLY A 99 8.46 16.47 -12.39
CA GLY A 99 9.32 15.34 -12.03
C GLY A 99 10.44 15.64 -11.04
N ILE A 100 10.54 16.86 -10.49
CA ILE A 100 11.55 17.21 -9.49
C ILE A 100 10.85 17.60 -8.19
N SER A 101 11.04 16.76 -7.16
CA SER A 101 10.86 17.06 -5.72
C SER A 101 9.49 16.83 -5.05
N THR A 102 8.35 16.71 -5.75
CA THR A 102 7.05 16.47 -5.06
C THR A 102 6.11 15.48 -5.73
N THR A 103 6.47 14.94 -6.88
CA THR A 103 5.67 13.97 -7.63
C THR A 103 6.65 13.04 -8.33
N LEU A 104 6.35 11.75 -8.29
CA LEU A 104 7.05 10.74 -9.04
C LEU A 104 7.01 11.10 -10.54
N THR A 105 7.98 10.66 -11.33
CA THR A 105 7.90 10.89 -12.80
C THR A 105 6.70 10.14 -13.36
N ARG A 106 6.07 10.66 -14.43
CA ARG A 106 4.88 10.03 -15.04
C ARG A 106 5.10 8.55 -15.36
N ILE A 107 6.29 8.22 -15.89
CA ILE A 107 6.71 6.84 -16.19
C ILE A 107 6.74 5.98 -14.92
N ALA A 108 7.26 6.52 -13.82
CA ALA A 108 7.32 5.78 -12.56
C ALA A 108 5.93 5.65 -11.90
N GLU A 109 5.01 6.61 -12.11
CA GLU A 109 3.60 6.48 -11.70
C GLU A 109 2.91 5.35 -12.47
N GLU A 110 3.11 5.31 -13.80
CA GLU A 110 2.60 4.25 -14.68
C GLU A 110 3.15 2.87 -14.28
N ASN A 111 4.45 2.76 -13.98
CA ASN A 111 5.06 1.51 -13.54
C ASN A 111 4.47 0.99 -12.22
N ILE A 112 4.15 1.88 -11.27
CA ILE A 112 3.49 1.49 -10.00
C ILE A 112 2.06 1.02 -10.27
N ALA A 113 1.33 1.71 -11.15
CA ALA A 113 -0.03 1.33 -11.50
C ALA A 113 -0.08 -0.05 -12.19
N GLN A 114 0.82 -0.30 -13.15
CA GLN A 114 0.95 -1.60 -13.82
C GLN A 114 1.33 -2.71 -12.84
N TRP A 115 2.31 -2.47 -11.97
CA TRP A 115 2.67 -3.45 -10.95
C TRP A 115 1.50 -3.77 -10.01
N ALA A 116 0.74 -2.76 -9.56
CA ALA A 116 -0.42 -2.97 -8.71
C ALA A 116 -1.52 -3.77 -9.41
N MET A 117 -1.72 -3.57 -10.73
CA MET A 117 -2.64 -4.39 -11.53
C MET A 117 -2.18 -5.84 -11.60
N ASN A 118 -0.89 -6.09 -11.82
CA ASN A 118 -0.36 -7.46 -11.86
C ASN A 118 -0.51 -8.18 -10.51
N VAL A 119 -0.23 -7.50 -9.40
CA VAL A 119 -0.46 -8.07 -8.06
C VAL A 119 -1.95 -8.35 -7.82
N ALA A 120 -2.84 -7.48 -8.30
CA ALA A 120 -4.28 -7.74 -8.20
C ALA A 120 -4.68 -9.00 -9.00
N LEU A 121 -4.16 -9.15 -10.22
CA LEU A 121 -4.40 -10.35 -11.05
C LEU A 121 -3.87 -11.63 -10.38
N GLU A 122 -2.66 -11.59 -9.79
CA GLU A 122 -2.11 -12.72 -9.04
C GLU A 122 -2.97 -13.13 -7.83
N GLN A 123 -3.73 -12.18 -7.26
CA GLN A 123 -4.66 -12.42 -6.15
C GLN A 123 -6.08 -12.77 -6.62
N GLY A 124 -6.27 -13.03 -7.93
CA GLY A 124 -7.56 -13.41 -8.50
C GLY A 124 -8.54 -12.25 -8.72
N LEU A 125 -8.09 -10.99 -8.65
CA LEU A 125 -8.92 -9.84 -8.99
C LEU A 125 -8.90 -9.62 -10.50
N GLU A 126 -10.08 -9.62 -11.10
CA GLU A 126 -10.26 -9.35 -12.53
C GLU A 126 -9.93 -7.88 -12.86
N ALA A 127 -9.47 -7.62 -14.09
CA ALA A 127 -9.03 -6.29 -14.53
C ALA A 127 -10.14 -5.21 -14.47
N ASN A 128 -11.40 -5.62 -14.42
CA ASN A 128 -12.55 -4.74 -14.24
C ASN A 128 -12.79 -4.35 -12.77
N GLN A 129 -12.32 -5.15 -11.80
CA GLN A 129 -12.51 -4.94 -10.36
C GLN A 129 -11.45 -3.97 -9.77
N PHE A 130 -10.22 -3.99 -10.28
CA PHE A 130 -9.15 -3.11 -9.83
C PHE A 130 -8.47 -2.37 -10.98
N LYS A 131 -8.67 -1.04 -11.05
CA LYS A 131 -8.17 -0.20 -12.16
C LYS A 131 -6.97 0.69 -11.82
N ALA A 132 -6.34 0.53 -10.65
CA ALA A 132 -5.25 1.38 -10.15
C ALA A 132 -5.46 2.89 -10.45
N SER A 133 -6.69 3.39 -10.25
CA SER A 133 -7.12 4.74 -10.65
C SER A 133 -6.19 5.85 -10.11
N PRO A 134 -6.04 6.99 -10.80
CA PRO A 134 -5.22 8.12 -10.32
C PRO A 134 -5.53 8.56 -8.88
N SER A 135 -6.80 8.49 -8.47
CA SER A 135 -7.22 8.79 -7.09
C SER A 135 -6.76 7.73 -6.08
N TRP A 136 -6.81 6.46 -6.46
CA TRP A 136 -6.28 5.35 -5.65
C TRP A 136 -4.76 5.45 -5.52
N MET A 137 -4.06 5.69 -6.63
CA MET A 137 -2.61 5.84 -6.69
C MET A 137 -2.14 7.05 -5.86
N LYS A 138 -2.85 8.17 -5.94
CA LYS A 138 -2.60 9.34 -5.08
C LYS A 138 -2.82 9.02 -3.59
N GLY A 139 -3.86 8.25 -3.28
CA GLY A 139 -4.13 7.76 -1.93
C GLY A 139 -3.05 6.82 -1.42
N LEU A 140 -2.58 5.89 -2.26
CA LEU A 140 -1.45 5.00 -2.00
C LEU A 140 -0.20 5.82 -1.69
N MET A 141 0.22 6.71 -2.58
CA MET A 141 1.42 7.53 -2.40
C MET A 141 1.35 8.39 -1.13
N LYS A 142 0.16 8.87 -0.76
CA LYS A 142 -0.04 9.63 0.47
C LYS A 142 0.05 8.75 1.73
N ARG A 143 -0.60 7.59 1.74
CA ARG A 143 -0.61 6.64 2.87
C ARG A 143 0.79 6.10 3.16
N TRP A 144 1.57 5.86 2.12
CA TRP A 144 2.89 5.26 2.20
C TRP A 144 4.04 6.28 2.16
N GLY A 145 3.74 7.58 2.27
CA GLY A 145 4.77 8.64 2.33
C GLY A 145 5.58 8.86 1.05
N LEU A 146 5.24 8.18 -0.05
CA LEU A 146 5.93 8.25 -1.35
C LEU A 146 5.81 9.62 -2.04
N ALA A 147 4.93 10.50 -1.57
CA ALA A 147 4.68 11.82 -2.13
C ALA A 147 5.64 12.93 -1.66
N ILE A 148 6.52 12.68 -0.67
CA ILE A 148 7.33 13.75 -0.06
C ILE A 148 8.83 13.40 -0.05
N ARG A 149 9.59 14.14 -0.87
CA ARG A 149 11.06 14.31 -0.80
C ARG A 149 11.92 13.05 -0.62
N ALA A 150 11.58 11.93 -1.25
CA ALA A 150 12.59 10.91 -1.46
C ALA A 150 13.53 11.39 -2.58
N ASN A 151 14.79 11.67 -2.25
CA ASN A 151 15.83 11.71 -3.27
C ASN A 151 15.79 10.38 -4.02
N LEU A 152 16.02 10.39 -5.32
CA LEU A 152 15.86 9.21 -6.18
C LEU A 152 16.65 7.97 -5.67
N ALA A 153 17.75 8.19 -4.95
CA ALA A 153 18.52 7.14 -4.25
C ALA A 153 17.77 6.49 -3.07
N ASP A 154 16.98 7.26 -2.32
CA ASP A 154 16.09 6.77 -1.26
C ASP A 154 14.82 6.13 -1.84
N GLY A 155 14.42 6.52 -3.05
CA GLY A 155 13.24 6.00 -3.73
C GLY A 155 13.37 4.54 -4.14
N GLU A 156 14.55 4.10 -4.58
CA GLU A 156 14.80 2.68 -4.89
C GLU A 156 14.86 1.82 -3.63
N LYS A 157 15.52 2.32 -2.57
CA LYS A 157 15.53 1.68 -1.25
C LYS A 157 14.10 1.59 -0.67
N ALA A 158 13.35 2.69 -0.72
CA ALA A 158 11.94 2.72 -0.32
C ALA A 158 11.09 1.79 -1.19
N ARG A 159 11.38 1.63 -2.49
CA ARG A 159 10.71 0.67 -3.38
C ARG A 159 11.05 -0.77 -3.01
N ALA A 160 12.28 -1.07 -2.63
CA ALA A 160 12.71 -2.39 -2.17
C ALA A 160 12.13 -2.74 -0.79
N GLU A 161 12.14 -1.79 0.14
CA GLU A 161 11.51 -1.89 1.46
C GLU A 161 9.99 -2.03 1.34
N PHE A 162 9.35 -1.26 0.47
CA PHE A 162 7.92 -1.37 0.18
C PHE A 162 7.57 -2.72 -0.47
N LYS A 163 8.34 -3.19 -1.46
CA LYS A 163 8.20 -4.55 -2.02
C LYS A 163 8.31 -5.61 -0.93
N THR A 164 9.29 -5.47 -0.04
CA THR A 164 9.51 -6.42 1.07
C THR A 164 8.39 -6.36 2.10
N SER A 165 7.91 -5.16 2.45
CA SER A 165 6.83 -4.94 3.41
C SER A 165 5.48 -5.46 2.89
N ILE A 166 5.20 -5.30 1.59
CA ILE A 166 3.98 -5.85 0.98
C ILE A 166 4.07 -7.38 0.88
N ARG A 167 5.22 -7.94 0.48
CA ARG A 167 5.43 -9.41 0.51
C ARG A 167 5.31 -9.99 1.91
N LYS A 168 5.68 -9.24 2.95
CA LYS A 168 5.44 -9.62 4.35
C LYS A 168 3.96 -9.54 4.74
N ALA A 169 3.25 -8.50 4.30
CA ALA A 169 1.84 -8.30 4.61
C ALA A 169 0.91 -9.27 3.85
N PHE A 170 1.29 -9.67 2.63
CA PHE A 170 0.60 -10.67 1.80
C PHE A 170 1.24 -12.07 1.92
N ARG A 171 1.69 -12.46 3.11
CA ARG A 171 1.91 -13.87 3.37
C ARG A 171 0.53 -14.53 3.42
N LEU A 172 0.09 -15.13 2.32
CA LEU A 172 -0.82 -16.26 2.40
C LEU A 172 -0.13 -17.27 3.34
N LYS A 173 -0.65 -17.36 4.56
CA LYS A 173 -0.30 -18.44 5.47
C LYS A 173 -0.80 -19.70 4.79
N CYS A 174 0.11 -20.63 4.50
CA CYS A 174 -0.32 -22.01 4.24
C CYS A 174 -1.13 -22.41 5.47
N PRO A 175 -2.40 -22.82 5.31
CA PRO A 175 -3.20 -23.29 6.43
C PRO A 175 -2.40 -24.38 7.16
N GLU A 176 -2.31 -24.28 8.47
CA GLU A 176 -1.67 -25.35 9.24
C GLU A 176 -2.52 -26.61 9.10
N ARG A 177 -1.90 -27.78 9.30
CA ARG A 177 -2.61 -29.07 9.18
C ARG A 177 -3.92 -29.08 9.97
N TRP A 178 -3.93 -28.40 11.13
CA TRP A 178 -5.11 -28.25 11.97
C TRP A 178 -6.22 -27.41 11.32
N ASP A 179 -5.90 -26.30 10.64
CA ASP A 179 -6.90 -25.48 9.93
C ASP A 179 -7.59 -26.31 8.82
N ILE A 180 -6.82 -27.14 8.11
CA ILE A 180 -7.36 -28.03 7.07
C ILE A 180 -8.25 -29.10 7.69
N VAL A 181 -7.84 -29.69 8.81
CA VAL A 181 -8.62 -30.73 9.51
C VAL A 181 -9.90 -30.14 10.09
N GLU A 182 -9.86 -28.94 10.64
CA GLU A 182 -11.04 -28.20 11.12
C GLU A 182 -12.04 -27.98 9.98
N TRP A 183 -11.58 -27.46 8.82
CA TRP A 183 -12.46 -27.26 7.67
C TRP A 183 -13.03 -28.56 7.12
N ILE A 184 -12.24 -29.64 7.10
CA ILE A 184 -12.73 -30.96 6.70
C ILE A 184 -13.78 -31.45 7.70
N SER A 185 -13.56 -31.28 9.00
CA SER A 185 -14.51 -31.68 10.04
C SER A 185 -15.83 -30.92 9.88
N ASP A 186 -15.78 -29.60 9.74
CA ASP A 186 -16.96 -28.76 9.58
C ASP A 186 -17.78 -29.17 8.33
N VAL A 187 -17.09 -29.46 7.22
CA VAL A 187 -17.74 -29.92 5.97
C VAL A 187 -18.33 -31.33 6.12
N TRP A 188 -17.70 -32.20 6.91
CA TRP A 188 -18.20 -33.55 7.16
C TRP A 188 -19.38 -33.56 8.14
N ASP A 189 -19.42 -32.64 9.10
CA ASP A 189 -20.54 -32.46 10.04
C ASP A 189 -21.81 -31.95 9.34
N GLU A 190 -21.66 -31.16 8.28
CA GLU A 190 -22.79 -30.72 7.45
C GLU A 190 -23.30 -31.82 6.49
N LEU A 191 -22.56 -32.91 6.31
CA LEU A 191 -22.93 -33.97 5.37
C LEU A 191 -24.00 -34.90 5.97
N PRO A 192 -25.13 -35.14 5.27
CA PRO A 192 -26.13 -36.08 5.78
C PRO A 192 -25.55 -37.48 5.94
N THR A 193 -25.80 -38.14 7.08
CA THR A 193 -25.33 -39.50 7.39
C THR A 193 -25.75 -40.51 6.29
N THR A 194 -26.89 -40.28 5.66
CA THR A 194 -27.39 -41.09 4.54
C THR A 194 -26.49 -41.05 3.30
N THR A 195 -25.78 -39.93 3.07
CA THR A 195 -24.80 -39.77 1.99
C THR A 195 -23.52 -40.52 2.32
N ILE A 196 -23.09 -40.48 3.59
CA ILE A 196 -21.90 -41.20 4.07
C ILE A 196 -22.12 -42.72 3.95
N VAL A 197 -23.27 -43.21 4.44
CA VAL A 197 -23.65 -44.64 4.38
C VAL A 197 -23.69 -45.15 2.94
N LYS A 198 -24.34 -44.41 2.03
CA LYS A 198 -24.34 -44.75 0.59
C LYS A 198 -22.93 -44.77 -0.02
N GLY A 199 -22.03 -43.92 0.46
CA GLY A 199 -20.62 -43.93 0.09
C GLY A 199 -19.94 -45.24 0.49
N PHE A 200 -20.14 -45.70 1.73
CA PHE A 200 -19.59 -46.97 2.22
C PHE A 200 -20.18 -48.18 1.51
N GLU A 201 -21.48 -48.18 1.21
CA GLU A 201 -22.12 -49.23 0.38
C GLU A 201 -21.48 -49.30 -1.00
N LYS A 202 -21.25 -48.14 -1.64
CA LYS A 202 -20.62 -48.05 -2.97
C LYS A 202 -19.16 -48.49 -2.96
N CYS A 203 -18.46 -48.26 -1.86
CA CYS A 203 -17.09 -48.74 -1.66
C CYS A 203 -17.02 -50.20 -1.15
N GLN A 204 -18.15 -50.89 -1.00
CA GLN A 204 -18.25 -52.28 -0.51
C GLN A 204 -17.66 -52.48 0.89
N ILE A 205 -17.68 -51.43 1.72
CA ILE A 205 -17.20 -51.46 3.11
C ILE A 205 -18.31 -51.98 4.04
N ILE A 206 -19.56 -51.74 3.68
CA ILE A 206 -20.75 -52.23 4.37
C ILE A 206 -21.73 -52.82 3.37
N ASP A 207 -22.57 -53.74 3.85
CA ASP A 207 -23.61 -54.34 3.02
C ASP A 207 -24.73 -53.33 2.70
N PRO A 208 -25.27 -53.37 1.47
CA PRO A 208 -26.34 -52.47 1.06
C PRO A 208 -27.60 -52.71 1.90
N GLY A 209 -28.10 -51.66 2.55
CA GLY A 209 -29.28 -51.73 3.41
C GLY A 209 -28.99 -52.00 4.89
N THR A 210 -27.74 -51.90 5.34
CA THR A 210 -27.40 -51.96 6.76
C THR A 210 -28.07 -50.81 7.51
N ALA A 211 -28.99 -51.11 8.44
CA ALA A 211 -29.67 -50.11 9.24
C ALA A 211 -28.68 -49.46 10.23
N LEU A 212 -28.67 -48.13 10.31
CA LEU A 212 -27.93 -47.39 11.34
C LEU A 212 -28.50 -47.76 12.71
N VAL A 213 -27.70 -48.40 13.55
CA VAL A 213 -28.03 -48.58 14.97
C VAL A 213 -27.76 -47.25 15.66
N ASP A 214 -28.83 -46.57 16.04
CA ASP A 214 -28.77 -45.30 16.78
C ASP A 214 -28.34 -45.59 18.22
N HIS A 215 -27.05 -45.39 18.51
CA HIS A 215 -26.54 -45.36 19.87
C HIS A 215 -26.69 -43.95 20.47
N THR A 216 -27.89 -43.37 20.44
CA THR A 216 -28.18 -42.23 21.30
C THR A 216 -28.45 -42.73 22.71
N GLN A 217 -27.58 -42.31 23.63
CA GLN A 217 -27.73 -42.40 25.08
C GLN A 217 -27.44 -43.77 25.73
N GLN A 218 -26.15 -44.02 25.97
CA GLN A 218 -25.71 -44.66 27.21
C GLN A 218 -24.69 -43.74 27.87
N ASP A 219 -25.13 -43.00 28.89
CA ASP A 219 -24.21 -42.60 29.96
C ASP A 219 -23.55 -43.89 30.47
N PRO A 220 -22.21 -44.00 30.49
CA PRO A 220 -21.58 -45.15 31.10
C PRO A 220 -21.68 -44.97 32.62
N GLU A 221 -22.62 -45.67 33.24
CA GLU A 221 -22.41 -46.09 34.62
C GLU A 221 -21.15 -46.95 34.65
N ASP A 222 -20.22 -46.53 35.52
CA ASP A 222 -19.07 -47.25 36.05
C ASP A 222 -18.91 -48.69 35.57
N SER A 223 -18.13 -48.89 34.51
CA SER A 223 -17.60 -50.22 34.17
C SER A 223 -16.11 -50.10 33.91
N SER A 224 -15.35 -50.44 34.95
CA SER A 224 -13.94 -50.85 35.00
C SER A 224 -13.24 -50.94 33.63
N GLY A 225 -12.70 -49.81 33.15
CA GLY A 225 -11.70 -49.78 32.07
C GLY A 225 -10.28 -50.05 32.56
N ASP A 226 -10.08 -50.02 33.89
CA ASP A 226 -8.78 -50.24 34.53
C ASP A 226 -8.36 -51.72 34.50
N ASP A 227 -9.32 -52.67 34.53
CA ASP A 227 -9.00 -54.11 34.48
C ASP A 227 -8.35 -54.55 33.16
N VAL A 228 -8.76 -53.95 32.03
CA VAL A 228 -8.23 -54.34 30.70
C VAL A 228 -6.81 -53.80 30.51
N LEU A 229 -6.50 -52.62 31.05
CA LEU A 229 -5.16 -52.04 31.01
C LEU A 229 -4.20 -52.76 31.96
N GLN A 230 -4.70 -53.27 33.09
CA GLN A 230 -3.93 -54.08 34.03
C GLN A 230 -3.62 -55.47 33.45
N ASP A 231 -4.57 -56.12 32.75
CA ASP A 231 -4.37 -57.42 32.09
C ASP A 231 -3.33 -57.34 30.95
N LEU A 232 -3.26 -56.22 30.24
CA LEU A 232 -2.19 -55.98 29.24
C LEU A 232 -0.80 -55.75 29.87
N CYS A 233 -0.73 -55.18 31.07
CA CYS A 233 0.54 -55.04 31.79
C CYS A 233 1.02 -56.39 32.35
N ASP A 234 0.10 -57.25 32.78
CA ASP A 234 0.40 -58.55 33.41
C ASP A 234 0.75 -59.65 32.38
N THR A 235 0.30 -59.52 31.12
CA THR A 235 0.62 -60.45 30.03
C THR A 235 2.05 -60.32 29.49
N GLY A 236 2.82 -59.32 29.95
CA GLY A 236 4.28 -59.28 29.76
C GLY A 236 4.76 -59.20 28.30
N VAL A 237 3.89 -58.83 27.36
CA VAL A 237 4.24 -58.63 25.94
C VAL A 237 4.67 -57.17 25.70
N PHE A 238 5.61 -56.71 26.52
CA PHE A 238 6.38 -55.51 26.22
C PHE A 238 7.85 -55.93 26.22
N GLU A 239 8.35 -56.27 25.03
CA GLU A 239 9.79 -56.32 24.79
C GLU A 239 10.29 -54.88 24.97
N ALA A 240 10.87 -54.61 26.15
CA ALA A 240 11.48 -53.34 26.45
C ALA A 240 12.67 -53.16 25.50
N LEU A 241 12.47 -52.41 24.42
CA LEU A 241 13.57 -51.92 23.60
C LEU A 241 14.41 -51.00 24.47
N ASP A 242 15.63 -51.42 24.76
CA ASP A 242 16.62 -50.67 25.53
C ASP A 242 16.93 -49.36 24.77
N PRO A 243 16.84 -48.17 25.39
CA PRO A 243 16.99 -46.89 24.70
C PRO A 243 18.40 -46.57 24.16
N GLU A 244 19.36 -47.50 24.23
CA GLU A 244 20.76 -47.29 23.83
C GLU A 244 21.25 -48.17 22.67
N ASP A 245 20.38 -48.88 21.95
CA ASP A 245 20.77 -49.52 20.67
C ASP A 245 20.71 -48.53 19.49
N ASP A 246 21.86 -47.90 19.28
CA ASP A 246 22.45 -47.46 18.01
C ASP A 246 21.50 -47.25 16.79
N VAL A 247 21.18 -45.99 16.50
CA VAL A 247 20.99 -45.55 15.11
C VAL A 247 22.17 -44.67 14.72
N SER A 248 23.33 -45.31 14.64
CA SER A 248 24.52 -44.75 14.01
C SER A 248 24.52 -45.08 12.51
N LEU A 249 24.14 -44.07 11.70
CA LEU A 249 24.56 -43.82 10.30
C LEU A 249 24.04 -44.85 9.25
N THR A 250 23.48 -44.44 8.11
CA THR A 250 24.21 -43.73 7.04
C THR A 250 23.27 -42.93 6.13
N LEU A 251 23.47 -41.60 6.07
CA LEU A 251 23.12 -40.77 4.92
C LEU A 251 24.37 -40.68 4.03
N ALA A 252 24.46 -41.49 2.98
CA ALA A 252 25.35 -41.25 1.85
C ALA A 252 25.01 -42.20 0.67
N GLU A 253 24.88 -41.59 -0.51
CA GLU A 253 24.90 -42.20 -1.87
C GLU A 253 23.57 -42.92 -2.25
N CYS A 254 22.85 -42.58 -3.32
CA CYS A 254 23.16 -42.14 -4.69
C CYS A 254 21.94 -41.31 -5.19
N ILE A 255 22.00 -40.12 -5.78
CA ILE A 255 22.50 -39.78 -7.13
C ILE A 255 22.69 -40.98 -8.06
N ASP A 256 21.62 -41.35 -8.77
CA ASP A 256 21.56 -41.25 -10.25
C ASP A 256 20.12 -40.95 -10.69
#